data_AF-T4VKQ7-F1
#
_entry.id   AF-T4VKQ7-F1
#
_cell.length_a   1.000
_cell.length_b   1.000
_cell.length_c   1.000
_cell.angle_alpha   90.00
_cell.angle_beta   90.00
_cell.angle_gamma   90.00
#
_symmetry.space_group_name_H-M   'P 1'
#
loop_
_entity.id
_entity.type
_entity.pdbx_description
1 polymer ?
#
loop_
_entity_poly.entity_id
_entity_poly.type
_entity_poly.pdbx_seq_one_letter_code
_entity_poly.pdbx_strand_id
1 'polypeptide(L)' 'MLEIKKNRVKLVIVADDASNNTKKLFKDKTSFRNINCVTYSTKLQLGLAIGKAPRAVVGIKDASFANKVLELIENTKI' A
#
# COMPACT_ATOMS: atom_id res chain seq x y z
N MET A 1 4.57 7.19 8.29
CA MET A 1 5.96 7.26 7.76
C MET A 1 7.01 6.64 8.67
N LEU A 2 6.93 6.79 10.00
CA LEU A 2 7.91 6.22 10.94
C LEU A 2 8.16 4.72 10.71
N GLU A 3 7.10 3.95 10.50
CA GLU A 3 7.19 2.50 10.28
C GLU A 3 7.93 2.12 8.99
N ILE A 4 7.79 2.93 7.92
CA ILE A 4 8.53 2.76 6.67
C ILE A 4 10.01 3.07 6.91
N LYS A 5 10.31 4.16 7.63
CA LYS A 5 11.70 4.52 7.99
C LYS A 5 12.38 3.43 8.83
N LYS A 6 11.63 2.76 9.71
CA LYS A 6 12.09 1.64 10.54
C LYS A 6 12.09 0.28 9.81
N ASN A 7 11.79 0.24 8.52
CA ASN A 7 11.68 -0.98 7.70
C ASN A 7 10.71 -2.06 8.26
N ARG A 8 9.68 -1.62 8.98
CA ARG A 8 8.66 -2.49 9.60
C ARG A 8 7.45 -2.73 8.70
N VAL A 9 7.41 -2.08 7.54
CA VAL A 9 6.34 -2.25 6.53
C VAL A 9 6.88 -3.14 5.43
N LYS A 10 6.09 -4.11 4.99
CA LYS A 10 6.44 -5.10 3.96
C LYS A 10 5.71 -4.87 2.65
N LEU A 11 4.52 -4.27 2.71
CA LEU A 11 3.75 -3.83 1.54
C LEU A 11 3.09 -2.49 1.82
N VAL A 12 3.12 -1.60 0.83
CA VAL A 12 2.37 -0.34 0.79
C VAL A 12 1.35 -0.42 -0.35
N ILE A 13 0.10 -0.11 -0.05
CA ILE A 13 -0.98 0.00 -1.02
C ILE A 13 -1.40 1.46 -1.06
N VAL A 14 -1.34 2.07 -2.24
CA VAL A 14 -1.78 3.44 -2.51
C VAL A 14 -3.09 3.37 -3.29
N ALA A 15 -4.08 4.17 -2.93
CA ALA A 15 -5.34 4.24 -3.67
C ALA A 15 -5.14 4.80 -5.08
N ASP A 16 -5.91 4.32 -6.05
CA ASP A 16 -5.94 4.80 -7.44
C ASP A 16 -6.38 6.27 -7.55
N ASP A 17 -7.30 6.71 -6.70
CA ASP A 17 -7.74 8.11 -6.63
C ASP A 17 -6.85 8.98 -5.73
N ALA A 18 -5.73 8.46 -5.22
CA ALA A 18 -4.73 9.28 -4.52
C ALA A 18 -4.05 10.27 -5.48
N SER A 19 -3.64 11.43 -4.95
CA SER A 19 -2.97 12.45 -5.76
C SER A 19 -1.63 11.93 -6.32
N ASN A 20 -1.22 12.46 -7.47
CA ASN A 20 0.06 12.12 -8.08
C ASN A 20 1.24 12.36 -7.14
N ASN A 21 1.20 13.43 -6.35
CA ASN A 21 2.18 13.72 -5.30
C ASN A 21 2.26 12.59 -4.27
N THR A 22 1.12 12.02 -3.86
CA THR A 22 1.06 10.92 -2.90
C THR A 22 1.65 9.64 -3.51
N LYS A 23 1.23 9.28 -4.73
CA LYS A 23 1.74 8.11 -5.44
C LYS A 23 3.26 8.17 -5.60
N LYS A 24 3.77 9.31 -6.06
CA LYS A 24 5.22 9.56 -6.21
C LYS A 24 5.95 9.48 -4.87
N LEU A 25 5.45 10.19 -3.85
CA LEU A 25 6.05 10.24 -2.52
C LEU A 25 6.23 8.85 -1.89
N PHE A 26 5.22 7.99 -2.00
CA PHE A 26 5.30 6.65 -1.45
C PHE A 26 6.17 5.73 -2.31
N LYS A 27 6.06 5.80 -3.64
CA LYS A 27 6.95 5.07 -4.55
C LYS A 27 8.42 5.37 -4.27
N ASP A 28 8.80 6.65 -4.17
CA ASP A 28 10.19 7.06 -3.94
C ASP A 28 10.70 6.55 -2.57
N LYS A 29 9.87 6.64 -1.52
CA LYS A 29 10.25 6.21 -0.17
C LYS A 29 10.37 4.70 -0.02
N THR A 30 9.52 3.93 -0.71
CA THR A 30 9.52 2.47 -0.61
C THR A 30 10.61 1.86 -1.48
N SER A 31 10.87 2.43 -2.68
CA SER A 31 11.96 1.99 -3.56
C SER A 31 13.32 2.08 -2.88
N PHE A 32 13.59 3.15 -2.12
CA PHE A 32 14.83 3.29 -1.34
C PHE A 32 15.04 2.17 -0.31
N ARG A 33 13.98 1.48 0.13
CA ARG A 33 14.02 0.48 1.21
C ARG A 33 13.64 -0.93 0.75
N ASN A 34 13.51 -1.14 -0.56
CA ASN A 34 13.07 -2.39 -1.16
C ASN A 34 11.74 -2.92 -0.56
N ILE A 35 10.79 -2.01 -0.32
CA ILE A 35 9.44 -2.34 0.15
C ILE A 35 8.50 -2.35 -1.06
N ASN A 36 7.68 -3.39 -1.21
CA ASN A 36 6.69 -3.45 -2.29
C ASN A 36 5.69 -2.31 -2.16
N CYS A 37 5.42 -1.61 -3.26
CA CYS A 37 4.44 -0.53 -3.32
C CYS A 37 3.57 -0.68 -4.56
N VAL A 38 2.27 -0.87 -4.35
CA VAL A 38 1.28 -1.07 -5.42
C VAL A 38 0.22 0.02 -5.37
N THR A 39 -0.41 0.28 -6.52
CA THR A 39 -1.62 1.10 -6.59
C THR A 39 -2.82 0.18 -6.80
N TYR A 40 -3.85 0.31 -5.96
CA TYR A 40 -5.03 -0.55 -6.02
C TYR A 40 -6.25 0.07 -5.33
N SER A 41 -7.39 0.03 -6.02
CA SER A 41 -8.73 0.41 -5.52
C SER A 41 -8.84 1.88 -5.10
N THR A 42 -9.99 2.30 -4.58
CA THR A 42 -10.23 3.70 -4.16
C THR A 42 -9.98 3.91 -2.68
N LYS A 43 -9.76 5.16 -2.26
CA LYS A 43 -9.65 5.57 -0.85
C LYS A 43 -10.78 5.05 0.00
N LEU A 44 -12.00 5.12 -0.54
CA LEU A 44 -13.21 4.68 0.14
C LEU A 44 -13.16 3.17 0.39
N GLN A 45 -12.90 2.38 -0.66
CA GLN A 45 -12.82 0.93 -0.57
C GLN A 45 -11.67 0.47 0.35
N LEU A 46 -10.49 1.09 0.25
CA LEU A 46 -9.38 0.79 1.16
C LEU A 46 -9.71 1.10 2.62
N GLY A 47 -10.42 2.22 2.88
CA GLY A 47 -10.88 2.56 4.23
C GLY A 47 -11.88 1.53 4.76
N LEU A 48 -12.92 1.21 3.97
CA LEU A 48 -13.96 0.26 4.35
C LEU A 48 -13.41 -1.13 4.61
N ALA A 49 -12.49 -1.62 3.78
CA ALA A 49 -11.86 -2.93 3.94
C ALA A 49 -11.12 -3.11 5.28
N ILE A 50 -10.67 -2.02 5.90
CA ILE A 50 -10.02 -2.03 7.21
C ILE A 50 -10.90 -1.47 8.34
N GLY A 51 -12.19 -1.24 8.08
CA GLY A 51 -13.15 -0.70 9.05
C GLY A 51 -12.84 0.76 9.45
N LYS A 52 -12.37 1.59 8.52
CA LYS A 52 -12.02 3.00 8.75
C LYS A 52 -12.65 3.93 7.71
N ALA A 53 -12.66 5.22 8.03
CA ALA A 53 -12.89 6.28 7.05
C ALA A 53 -11.89 6.19 5.87
N PRO A 54 -12.17 6.83 4.72
CA PRO A 54 -11.36 6.69 3.51
C PRO A 54 -9.85 6.87 3.75
N ARG A 55 -9.04 5.94 3.22
CA ARG A 55 -7.57 5.94 3.37
C ARG A 55 -6.88 5.92 2.02
N ALA A 56 -6.03 6.93 1.78
CA ALA A 56 -5.22 7.02 0.58
C ALA A 56 -4.06 6.03 0.53
N VAL A 57 -3.55 5.63 1.70
CA VAL A 57 -2.41 4.72 1.79
C VAL A 57 -2.59 3.78 2.97
N VAL A 58 -2.32 2.50 2.73
CA VAL A 58 -2.31 1.43 3.73
C VAL A 58 -0.93 0.78 3.72
N GLY A 59 -0.41 0.45 4.91
CA GLY A 59 0.86 -0.25 5.07
C GLY A 59 0.66 -1.53 5.86
N ILE A 60 1.10 -2.66 5.30
CA ILE A 60 1.04 -3.99 5.92
C ILE A 60 2.42 -4.30 6.51
N LYS A 61 2.45 -4.71 7.78
CA LYS A 61 3.70 -5.00 8.52
C LYS A 61 4.07 -6.48 8.54
N ASP A 62 3.08 -7.35 8.50
CA ASP A 62 3.30 -8.78 8.46
C ASP A 62 3.74 -9.22 7.06
N ALA A 63 4.80 -10.01 6.97
CA ALA A 63 5.39 -10.39 5.68
C ALA A 63 4.52 -11.42 4.95
N SER A 64 3.99 -12.42 5.65
CA SER A 64 3.16 -13.47 5.08
C SER A 64 1.86 -12.89 4.54
N PHE A 65 1.22 -12.00 5.31
CA PHE A 65 0.02 -11.29 4.89
C PHE A 65 0.30 -10.35 3.72
N ALA A 66 1.41 -9.60 3.75
CA ALA A 66 1.81 -8.74 2.64
C ALA A 66 1.99 -9.52 1.34
N ASN A 67 2.68 -10.67 1.39
CA ASN A 67 2.90 -11.52 0.22
C ASN A 67 1.58 -12.06 -0.32
N LYS A 68 0.68 -12.54 0.57
CA LYS A 68 -0.60 -13.10 0.11
C LYS A 68 -1.51 -12.03 -0.51
N VAL A 69 -1.54 -10.84 0.06
CA VAL A 69 -2.28 -9.70 -0.49
C VAL A 69 -1.72 -9.29 -1.86
N LEU A 70 -0.39 -9.24 -2.00
CA LEU A 70 0.25 -8.91 -3.27
C LEU A 70 -0.12 -9.92 -4.36
N GLU A 71 0.00 -11.22 -4.07
CA GLU A 71 -0.37 -12.32 -4.97
C GLU A 71 -1.84 -12.20 -5.44
N LEU A 72 -2.76 -11.92 -4.52
CA LEU A 72 -4.18 -11.75 -4.86
C LEU A 72 -4.42 -10.52 -5.75
N ILE A 73 -3.73 -9.40 -5.49
CA ILE A 73 -3.83 -8.19 -6.30
C ILE A 73 -3.31 -8.44 -7.73
N GLU A 74 -2.23 -9.20 -7.88
CA GLU A 74 -1.64 -9.55 -9.18
C GLU A 74 -2.55 -10.51 -9.95
N ASN A 75 -3.06 -11.55 -9.31
CA ASN A 75 -3.95 -12.54 -9.93
C ASN A 75 -5.31 -11.96 -10.35
N THR A 76 -5.76 -10.87 -9.72
CA THR A 76 -7.02 -10.20 -10.09
C THR A 76 -6.88 -9.30 -11.33
N LYS A 77 -5.66 -9.07 -11.83
CA LYS A 77 -5.42 -8.26 -13.05
C LYS A 77 -5.51 -9.08 -14.35
N ILE A 78 -6.02 -10.31 -14.29
CA ILE A 78 -6.22 -11.21 -15.43
C ILE A 78 -7.63 -11.04 -15.97
#